data_AF-A0A5K0W9Y5-F1
#
_entry.id   AF-A0A5K0W9Y5-F1
#
_cell.length_a   1.000
_cell.length_b   1.000
_cell.length_c   1.000
_cell.angle_alpha   90.00
_cell.angle_beta   90.00
_cell.angle_gamma   90.00
#
_symmetry.space_group_name_H-M   'P 1'
#
loop_
_entity.id
_entity.type
_entity.pdbx_description
1 polymer ?
#
loop_
_entity_poly.entity_id
_entity_poly.type
_entity_poly.pdbx_seq_one_letter_code
_entity_poly.pdbx_strand_id
1 'polypeptide(L)' 'VISEIVETCRTYDFTDIIMVHEHRGEPDGLVVCHLPFGPTAYFGLLNV' A
#
# COMPACT_ATOMS: atom_id res chain seq x y z
N VAL A 1 1.39 11.34 8.08
CA VAL A 1 1.32 10.99 6.65
C VAL A 1 0.61 9.66 6.39
N ILE A 2 1.18 8.48 6.68
CA ILE A 2 0.47 7.20 6.39
C ILE A 2 -0.88 7.13 7.13
N SER A 3 -0.92 7.53 8.39
CA SER A 3 -2.17 7.58 9.18
C SER A 3 -3.25 8.47 8.53
N GLU A 4 -2.87 9.66 8.04
CA GLU A 4 -3.79 10.61 7.40
C GLU A 4 -4.31 10.07 6.06
N ILE A 5 -3.47 9.37 5.29
CA ILE A 5 -3.88 8.70 4.05
C ILE A 5 -4.91 7.60 4.37
N VAL A 6 -4.64 6.77 5.39
CA VAL A 6 -5.56 5.71 5.82
C VAL A 6 -6.89 6.27 6.30
N GLU A 7 -6.88 7.35 7.08
CA GLU A 7 -8.11 8.03 7.54
C GLU A 7 -8.89 8.62 6.36
N THR A 8 -8.21 9.22 5.40
CA THR A 8 -8.83 9.74 4.17
C THR A 8 -9.47 8.61 3.38
N CYS A 9 -8.74 7.51 3.14
CA CYS A 9 -9.24 6.34 2.42
C CYS A 9 -10.48 5.74 3.10
N ARG A 10 -10.49 5.65 4.44
CA ARG A 10 -11.65 5.20 5.21
C ARG A 10 -12.84 6.16 5.13
N THR A 11 -12.58 7.47 5.08
CA THR A 11 -13.64 8.50 5.01
C THR A 11 -14.36 8.49 3.65
N TYR A 12 -13.66 8.10 2.59
CA TYR A 12 -14.17 8.07 1.22
C TYR A 12 -14.44 6.64 0.70
N ASP A 13 -14.57 5.66 1.59
CA ASP A 13 -14.93 4.26 1.27
C ASP A 13 -14.02 3.58 0.21
N PHE A 14 -12.72 3.89 0.24
CA PHE A 14 -11.74 3.12 -0.53
C PHE A 14 -11.60 1.71 0.04
N THR A 15 -11.52 0.71 -0.83
CA THR A 15 -11.42 -0.71 -0.43
C THR A 15 -10.00 -1.14 -0.13
N ASP A 16 -9.02 -0.58 -0.85
CA ASP A 16 -7.63 -1.04 -0.80
C ASP A 16 -6.65 0.12 -0.93
N ILE A 17 -5.54 0.03 -0.20
CA ILE A 17 -4.36 0.89 -0.37
C ILE A 17 -3.25 0.04 -0.98
N ILE A 18 -2.63 0.57 -2.03
CA ILE A 18 -1.46 -0.03 -2.68
C ILE A 18 -0.29 0.95 -2.51
N MET A 19 0.79 0.49 -1.90
CA MET A 19 2.04 1.26 -1.73
C MET A 19 3.19 0.56 -2.43
N VAL A 20 3.93 1.33 -3.25
CA VAL A 20 5.10 0.85 -3.99
C VAL A 20 6.35 1.44 -3.33
N HIS A 21 7.31 0.59 -3.03
CA HIS A 21 8.66 0.98 -2.64
C HIS A 21 9.60 0.87 -3.84
N GLU A 22 10.54 1.81 -3.91
CA GLU A 22 11.59 1.85 -4.93
C GLU A 22 12.96 1.98 -4.29
N HIS A 23 13.96 1.46 -4.98
CA HIS A 23 15.35 1.72 -4.73
C HIS A 23 16.09 2.12 -6.02
N ARG A 24 16.53 3.38 -6.09
CA ARG A 24 17.28 3.96 -7.23
C ARG A 24 16.50 3.96 -8.55
N GLY A 25 15.19 4.19 -8.47
CA GLY A 25 14.29 4.22 -9.62
C GLY A 25 13.70 2.87 -9.99
N GLU A 26 14.15 1.79 -9.34
CA GLU A 26 13.65 0.43 -9.57
C GLU A 26 12.70 0.00 -8.44
N PRO A 27 11.47 -0.43 -8.73
CA PRO A 27 10.53 -0.87 -7.70
C PRO A 27 10.98 -2.21 -7.08
N ASP A 28 11.08 -2.25 -5.75
CA ASP A 28 11.57 -3.42 -5.02
C ASP A 28 10.53 -3.99 -4.04
N GLY A 29 9.45 -3.27 -3.78
CA GLY A 29 8.41 -3.68 -2.83
C GLY A 29 7.02 -3.22 -3.20
N LEU A 30 6.03 -4.05 -2.85
CA LEU A 30 4.61 -3.75 -2.98
C LEU A 30 3.89 -4.13 -1.69
N VAL A 31 3.06 -3.23 -1.19
CA VAL A 31 2.18 -3.47 -0.03
C VAL A 31 0.74 -3.28 -0.48
N VAL A 32 -0.11 -4.27 -0.21
CA VAL A 32 -1.56 -4.22 -0.44
C VAL A 32 -2.27 -4.32 0.91
N CYS A 33 -3.04 -3.30 1.28
CA CYS A 33 -3.78 -3.25 2.53
C CYS A 33 -5.28 -3.14 2.24
N HIS A 34 -6.05 -4.15 2.63
CA HIS A 34 -7.50 -4.13 2.50
C HIS A 34 -8.13 -3.38 3.69
N LEU A 35 -8.98 -2.39 3.40
CA LEU A 35 -9.63 -1.55 4.40
C LEU A 35 -11.07 -2.01 4.67
N PRO A 36 -11.67 -1.63 5.81
CA PRO A 36 -11.09 -0.85 6.92
C PRO A 36 -10.25 -1.70 7.90
N PHE A 37 -10.48 -3.02 7.93
CA PHE A 37 -9.88 -3.98 8.86
C PHE A 37 -9.47 -5.30 8.15
N GLY A 38 -9.16 -5.22 6.86
CA GLY A 38 -8.69 -6.35 6.09
C GLY A 38 -7.21 -6.64 6.30
N PRO A 39 -6.71 -7.74 5.70
CA PRO A 39 -5.31 -8.11 5.81
C PRO A 39 -4.39 -7.14 5.06
N THR A 40 -3.11 -7.14 5.44
CA THR A 40 -2.03 -6.49 4.70
C THR A 40 -1.09 -7.54 4.14
N ALA A 41 -0.85 -7.50 2.84
CA ALA A 41 0.10 -8.35 2.14
C ALA A 41 1.34 -7.56 1.72
N TYR A 42 2.50 -8.16 1.92
CA TYR A 42 3.81 -7.58 1.57
C TYR A 42 4.47 -8.47 0.53
N PHE A 43 4.96 -7.84 -0.54
CA PHE A 43 5.64 -8.52 -1.64
C PHE A 43 6.99 -7.87 -1.88
N GLY A 44 8.02 -8.70 -2.04
CA GLY A 44 9.28 -8.29 -2.65
C GLY A 44 9.16 -8.43 -4.16
N LEU A 45 9.53 -7.39 -4.89
CA LEU A 45 9.53 -7.39 -6.36
C LEU A 45 10.95 -7.73 -6.85
N LEU A 46 11.02 -8.72 -7.73
CA LEU A 46 12.27 -9.26 -8.26
C LEU A 46 12.13 -9.37 -9.78
N ASN A 47 13.19 -9.06 -10.52
CA ASN A 47 13.21 -9.06 -11.99
C ASN A 47 12.11 -8.17 -12.60
N VAL A 48 12.09 -6.91 -12.17
CA VAL A 48 11.19 -5.87 -12.68
C VAL A 48 11.73 -5.20 -13.94
#